data_AF-A0A0Q5VJ81-F1
#
_entry.id   AF-A0A0Q5VJ81-F1
#
_cell.length_a   1.000
_cell.length_b   1.000
_cell.length_c   1.000
_cell.angle_alpha   90.00
_cell.angle_beta   90.00
_cell.angle_gamma   90.00
#
_symmetry.space_group_name_H-M   'P 1'
#
loop_
_entity.id
_entity.type
_entity.pdbx_description
1 polymer ?
#
loop_
_entity_poly.entity_id
_entity_poly.type
_entity_poly.pdbx_seq_one_letter_code
_entity_poly.pdbx_strand_id
1 'polypeptide(L)'
;MNFSWMAWTLPTVLFFVTILVLLIGMGVWEFLSPGGNPRVGILRFETTRGDRLFVSLLGSAFIHLAWLGLIGPNVWWALALSVVYAVGVFKLV
;
A
#
# COMPACT_ATOMS: atom_id res chain seq x y z
N MET A 1 -31.70 -7.41 -1.84
CA MET A 1 -30.57 -6.50 -2.14
C MET A 1 -29.66 -7.20 -3.13
N ASN A 2 -29.56 -6.72 -4.38
CA ASN A 2 -28.67 -7.29 -5.39
C ASN A 2 -27.40 -6.44 -5.48
N PHE A 3 -26.22 -7.06 -5.39
CA PHE A 3 -24.93 -6.38 -5.38
C PHE A 3 -24.37 -6.04 -6.78
N SER A 4 -25.17 -6.12 -7.86
CA SER A 4 -24.72 -5.93 -9.26
C SER A 4 -24.14 -4.56 -9.61
N TRP A 5 -24.18 -3.58 -8.70
CA TRP A 5 -23.57 -2.26 -8.92
C TRP A 5 -22.04 -2.34 -9.08
N MET A 6 -21.40 -3.41 -8.59
CA MET A 6 -19.98 -3.69 -8.79
C MET A 6 -19.80 -5.12 -9.32
N ALA A 7 -18.78 -5.31 -10.16
CA ALA A 7 -18.32 -6.64 -10.53
C ALA A 7 -17.61 -7.29 -9.33
N TRP A 8 -18.39 -7.89 -8.44
CA TRP A 8 -17.90 -8.61 -7.28
C TRP A 8 -17.29 -9.94 -7.67
N THR A 9 -16.00 -9.90 -8.00
CA THR A 9 -15.18 -11.09 -8.18
C THR A 9 -14.28 -11.29 -6.97
N LEU A 10 -13.75 -12.51 -6.80
CA LEU A 10 -12.79 -12.80 -5.73
C LEU A 10 -11.61 -11.80 -5.67
N PRO A 11 -10.94 -11.46 -6.79
CA PRO A 11 -9.90 -10.44 -6.80
C PRO A 11 -10.37 -9.08 -6.28
N THR A 12 -11.55 -8.63 -6.70
CA THR A 12 -12.11 -7.35 -6.30
C THR A 12 -12.41 -7.31 -4.80
N VAL A 13 -13.03 -8.37 -4.26
CA VAL A 13 -13.30 -8.49 -2.82
C VAL A 13 -12.00 -8.45 -2.02
N LEU A 14 -10.98 -9.22 -2.44
CA LEU A 14 -9.68 -9.26 -1.77
C LEU A 14 -8.99 -7.89 -1.79
N PHE A 15 -9.09 -7.13 -2.87
CA PHE A 15 -8.54 -5.77 -2.95
C PHE A 15 -9.17 -4.85 -1.90
N PHE A 16 -10.51 -4.75 -1.86
CA PHE A 16 -11.20 -3.88 -0.91
C PHE A 16 -10.99 -4.31 0.54
N VAL A 17 -11.02 -5.62 0.82
CA VAL A 17 -10.70 -6.15 2.16
C VAL A 17 -9.27 -5.80 2.56
N THR A 18 -8.31 -5.90 1.64
CA THR A 18 -6.92 -5.54 1.91
C THR A 18 -6.79 -4.05 2.25
N ILE A 19 -7.42 -3.16 1.48
CA ILE A 19 -7.44 -1.72 1.77
C ILE A 19 -8.08 -1.45 3.14
N LEU A 20 -9.20 -2.09 3.45
CA LEU A 20 -9.86 -1.96 4.74
C LEU A 20 -8.97 -2.41 5.90
N VAL A 21 -8.28 -3.55 5.77
CA VAL A 21 -7.33 -4.06 6.77
C VAL A 21 -6.15 -3.10 6.95
N LEU A 22 -5.62 -2.52 5.86
CA LEU A 22 -4.55 -1.53 5.94
C LEU A 22 -4.99 -0.26 6.67
N LEU A 23 -6.20 0.24 6.37
CA LEU A 23 -6.77 1.41 7.06
C LEU A 23 -7.00 1.14 8.54
N ILE A 24 -7.58 0.00 8.89
CA ILE A 24 -7.79 -0.40 10.29
C ILE A 24 -6.44 -0.58 11.00
N GLY A 25 -5.48 -1.24 10.36
CA GLY A 25 -4.13 -1.43 10.89
C GLY A 25 -3.45 -0.09 11.20
N MET A 26 -3.59 0.90 10.31
CA MET A 26 -3.10 2.26 10.54
C MET A 26 -3.81 2.95 11.70
N GLY A 27 -5.14 2.84 11.78
CA GLY A 27 -5.91 3.42 12.89
C GLY A 27 -5.53 2.81 14.25
N VAL A 28 -5.39 1.49 14.31
CA VAL A 28 -4.94 0.77 15.52
C VAL A 28 -3.51 1.18 15.89
N TRP A 29 -2.62 1.30 14.91
CA TRP A 29 -1.23 1.71 15.15
C TRP A 29 -1.15 3.14 15.71
N GLU A 30 -1.95 4.06 15.17
CA GLU A 30 -2.00 5.44 15.64
C GLU A 30 -2.63 5.55 17.04
N PHE A 31 -3.64 4.72 17.33
CA PHE A 31 -4.21 4.59 18.67
C PHE A 31 -3.20 4.05 19.69
N LEU A 32 -2.44 3.02 19.35
CA LEU A 32 -1.46 2.38 20.25
C LEU A 32 -0.18 3.19 20.43
N SER A 33 0.26 3.91 19.39
CA SER A 33 1.46 4.76 19.42
C SER A 33 1.10 6.18 18.98
N PRO A 34 0.45 6.96 19.86
CA PRO A 34 0.20 8.37 19.61
C PRO A 34 1.54 9.09 19.57
N GLY A 35 1.86 9.66 18.41
CA GLY A 35 3.19 10.20 18.15
C GLY A 35 3.55 10.11 16.67
N GLY A 36 2.61 10.45 15.79
CA GLY A 36 2.85 10.75 14.38
C GLY A 36 3.64 12.05 14.21
N ASN A 37 4.68 12.27 15.04
CA ASN A 37 5.57 13.40 14.85
C ASN A 37 6.14 13.32 13.44
N PRO A 38 6.00 14.39 12.65
CA PRO A 38 6.52 14.41 11.30
C PRO A 38 8.01 14.13 11.35
N ARG A 39 8.43 13.05 10.68
CA ARG A 39 9.84 12.74 10.52
C ARG A 39 10.25 13.26 9.16
N VAL A 40 11.32 14.03 9.13
CA VAL A 40 11.96 14.44 7.89
C VAL A 40 12.73 13.22 7.40
N GLY A 41 12.08 12.44 6.53
CA GLY A 41 12.70 11.30 5.86
C GLY A 41 13.65 11.75 4.74
N ILE A 42 14.19 10.79 3.99
CA ILE A 42 15.13 11.02 2.87
C ILE A 42 14.56 11.95 1.78
N LEU A 43 13.23 12.03 1.65
CA LEU A 43 12.54 12.90 0.70
C LEU A 43 12.52 14.39 1.09
N ARG A 44 13.07 14.77 2.26
CA ARG A 44 13.16 16.16 2.79
C ARG A 44 11.82 16.87 3.02
N PHE A 45 10.69 16.18 2.90
CA PHE A 45 9.38 16.66 3.33
C PHE A 45 8.96 15.98 4.63
N GLU A 46 8.12 16.66 5.39
CA GLU A 46 7.48 16.09 6.57
C GLU A 46 6.55 14.96 6.12
N THR A 47 6.86 13.72 6.51
CA THR A 47 6.00 12.58 6.21
C THR A 47 5.37 12.05 7.49
N THR A 48 4.04 12.01 7.50
CA THR A 48 3.28 11.32 8.54
C THR A 48 3.36 9.82 8.33
N ARG A 49 2.84 9.04 9.27
CA ARG A 49 2.77 7.58 9.12
C ARG A 49 1.79 7.19 7.99
N GLY A 50 0.69 7.95 7.83
CA GLY A 50 -0.26 7.80 6.72
C GLY A 50 0.39 8.01 5.36
N ASP A 51 1.24 9.03 5.23
CA ASP A 51 1.92 9.35 3.98
C ASP A 51 2.86 8.22 3.54
N ARG A 52 3.53 7.56 4.49
CA ARG A 52 4.39 6.40 4.21
C ARG A 52 3.61 5.21 3.66
N LEU A 53 2.44 4.91 4.23
CA LEU A 53 1.56 3.87 3.69
C LEU A 53 1.10 4.23 2.27
N PHE A 54 0.66 5.48 2.05
CA PHE A 54 0.23 5.93 0.74
C PHE A 54 1.34 5.83 -0.31
N VAL A 55 2.56 6.28 0.01
CA VAL A 55 3.72 6.19 -0.88
C VAL A 55 4.09 4.74 -1.17
N SER A 56 3.98 3.84 -0.18
CA SER A 56 4.22 2.41 -0.38
C SER A 56 3.21 1.77 -1.34
N LEU A 57 1.92 2.13 -1.21
CA LEU A 57 0.85 1.65 -2.09
C LEU A 57 0.99 2.22 -3.50
N LEU A 58 1.27 3.51 -3.62
CA LEU A 58 1.47 4.18 -4.90
C LEU A 58 2.67 3.60 -5.65
N GLY A 59 3.81 3.45 -4.98
CA GLY A 59 5.00 2.83 -5.58
C GLY A 59 4.78 1.36 -5.96
N SER A 60 4.04 0.60 -5.14
CA SER A 60 3.65 -0.78 -5.47
C SER A 60 2.79 -0.85 -6.73
N ALA A 61 1.87 0.11 -6.92
CA ALA A 61 1.07 0.20 -8.15
C ALA A 61 1.94 0.45 -9.39
N PHE A 62 2.90 1.38 -9.29
CA PHE A 62 3.85 1.63 -10.37
C PHE A 62 4.75 0.43 -10.67
N ILE A 63 5.21 -0.30 -9.64
CA ILE A 63 5.97 -1.55 -9.82
C ILE A 63 5.15 -2.57 -10.61
N HIS A 64 3.87 -2.76 -10.26
CA HIS A 64 3.00 -3.70 -10.98
C HIS A 64 2.74 -3.27 -12.43
N LEU A 65 2.51 -1.97 -12.67
CA LEU A 65 2.33 -1.44 -14.02
C LEU A 65 3.59 -1.60 -14.87
N ALA A 66 4.76 -1.29 -14.31
CA ALA A 66 6.05 -1.47 -14.98
C ALA A 66 6.31 -2.95 -15.29
N TRP A 67 6.00 -3.85 -14.35
CA TRP A 67 6.16 -5.29 -14.53
C TRP A 67 5.27 -5.83 -15.65
N LEU A 68 4.00 -5.43 -15.67
CA LEU A 68 3.06 -5.81 -16.72
C LEU A 68 3.51 -5.30 -18.10
N GLY A 69 4.06 -4.08 -18.16
CA GLY A 69 4.53 -3.47 -19.40
C GLY A 69 5.84 -4.05 -19.94
N LEU A 70 6.72 -4.56 -19.07
CA LEU A 70 8.08 -4.99 -19.46
C LEU A 70 8.28 -6.51 -19.45
N ILE A 71 7.67 -7.22 -18.51
CA ILE A 71 7.96 -8.65 -18.24
C ILE A 71 6.76 -9.52 -18.61
N GLY A 72 5.56 -9.12 -18.23
CA GLY A 72 4.31 -9.80 -18.59
C GLY A 72 3.41 -10.16 -17.41
N PRO A 73 2.45 -11.08 -17.61
CA PRO A 73 1.28 -11.24 -16.72
C PRO A 73 1.57 -11.96 -15.40
N ASN A 74 2.75 -12.58 -15.24
CA ASN A 74 3.12 -13.22 -13.99
C ASN A 74 3.54 -12.15 -12.94
N VAL A 75 2.56 -11.70 -12.16
CA VAL A 75 2.72 -10.61 -11.18
C VAL A 75 3.24 -11.04 -9.81
N TRP A 76 3.46 -12.34 -9.56
CA TRP A 76 3.90 -12.83 -8.23
C TRP A 76 5.25 -12.24 -7.82
N TRP A 77 6.15 -12.08 -8.78
CA TRP A 77 7.45 -11.43 -8.56
C TRP A 77 7.32 -9.91 -8.39
N ALA A 78 6.37 -9.27 -9.08
CA ALA A 78 6.04 -7.86 -8.87
C ALA A 78 5.51 -7.60 -7.45
N LEU A 79 4.71 -8.54 -6.93
CA LEU A 79 4.19 -8.50 -5.57
C LEU A 79 5.31 -8.64 -4.55
N ALA A 80 6.22 -9.60 -4.72
CA ALA A 80 7.39 -9.75 -3.85
C ALA A 80 8.26 -8.47 -3.84
N LEU A 81 8.52 -7.88 -5.01
CA LEU A 81 9.27 -6.63 -5.13
C LEU A 81 8.55 -5.46 -4.45
N SER A 82 7.23 -5.39 -4.59
CA SER A 82 6.39 -4.36 -3.96
C SER A 82 6.41 -4.46 -2.43
N VAL A 83 6.43 -5.67 -1.87
CA VAL A 83 6.58 -5.86 -0.41
C VAL A 83 7.94 -5.39 0.07
N VAL A 84 9.03 -5.72 -0.65
CA VAL A 84 10.38 -5.24 -0.32
C VAL A 84 10.44 -3.70 -0.38
N TYR A 85 9.86 -3.10 -1.42
CA TYR A 85 9.76 -1.65 -1.56
C TYR A 85 8.98 -1.02 -0.39
N ALA A 86 7.81 -1.57 -0.05
CA ALA A 86 7.00 -1.08 1.07
C ALA A 86 7.78 -1.11 2.40
N VAL A 87 8.47 -2.23 2.70
CA VAL A 87 9.32 -2.33 3.90
C VAL A 87 10.45 -1.31 3.87
N GLY A 88 11.05 -1.06 2.70
CA GLY A 88 12.04 -0.01 2.51
C GLY A 88 11.50 1.38 2.85
N VAL A 89 10.32 1.73 2.34
CA VAL A 89 9.66 3.01 2.62
C VAL A 89 9.40 3.18 4.12
N PHE A 90 8.90 2.16 4.81
CA PHE A 90 8.66 2.23 6.25
C PHE A 90 9.93 2.33 7.11
N LYS A 91 11.09 1.87 6.60
CA LYS A 91 12.37 1.96 7.31
C LYS A 91 13.14 3.25 7.02
N LEU A 92 13.03 3.78 5.81
CA LEU A 92 13.90 4.85 5.29
C LEU A 92 13.26 6.24 5.30
N VAL A 93 11.93 6.32 5.48
CA VAL A 93 11.14 7.55 5.50
C VAL A 93 10.59 7.80 6.91
#